data_AF-A0AAW2DHT7-F1
#
_entry.id   AF-A0AAW2DHT7-F1
#
_cell.length_a   1.000
_cell.length_b   1.000
_cell.length_c   1.000
_cell.angle_alpha   90.00
_cell.angle_beta   90.00
_cell.angle_gamma   90.00
#
_symmetry.space_group_name_H-M   'P 1'
#
loop_
_entity.id
_entity.type
_entity.pdbx_description
1 polymer ?
#
loop_
_entity_poly.entity_id
_entity_poly.type
_entity_poly.pdbx_seq_one_letter_code
_entity_poly.pdbx_strand_id
1 'polypeptide(L)'
;MRASNSSTEEQKFQVRKLQISDKNKGFIELLRQLTVCDSVSDKDFEDRFLELSALGDDHVISVVEDESSGKIIATGSIFIEKVFEELWQSWAH
;
A
#
# COMPACT_ATOMS: atom_id res chain seq x y z
N MET A 1 -13.41 -46.60 4.68
CA MET A 1 -12.76 -45.50 5.42
C MET A 1 -12.97 -44.23 4.60
N ARG A 2 -13.67 -43.22 5.15
CA ARG A 2 -13.93 -41.95 4.44
C ARG A 2 -12.60 -41.20 4.29
N ALA A 3 -12.23 -40.87 3.06
CA ALA A 3 -11.17 -39.91 2.81
C ALA A 3 -11.61 -38.56 3.39
N SER A 4 -10.87 -38.09 4.39
CA SER A 4 -10.95 -36.74 4.90
C SER A 4 -10.41 -35.81 3.82
N ASN A 5 -11.30 -35.16 3.07
CA ASN A 5 -10.93 -34.00 2.26
C ASN A 5 -10.48 -32.89 3.21
N SER A 6 -9.17 -32.74 3.41
CA SER A 6 -8.61 -31.52 3.96
C SER A 6 -8.76 -30.45 2.89
N SER A 7 -9.84 -29.68 2.95
CA SER A 7 -9.99 -28.45 2.19
C SER A 7 -8.95 -27.46 2.70
N THR A 8 -7.75 -27.52 2.15
CA THR A 8 -6.80 -26.42 2.23
C THR A 8 -7.47 -25.27 1.49
N GLU A 9 -8.10 -24.35 2.20
CA GLU A 9 -8.52 -23.10 1.57
C GLU A 9 -7.26 -22.46 1.00
N GLU A 10 -7.17 -22.37 -0.32
CA GLU A 10 -6.06 -21.69 -0.99
C GLU A 10 -6.08 -20.23 -0.50
N GLN A 11 -5.14 -19.89 0.39
CA GLN A 11 -4.95 -18.52 0.84
C GLN A 11 -4.64 -17.66 -0.37
N LYS A 12 -5.57 -16.77 -0.71
CA LYS A 12 -5.46 -15.90 -1.86
C LYS A 12 -5.03 -14.51 -1.41
N PHE A 13 -3.81 -14.15 -1.78
CA PHE A 13 -3.26 -12.82 -1.54
C PHE A 13 -3.33 -11.99 -2.80
N GLN A 14 -3.91 -10.79 -2.71
CA GLN A 14 -4.07 -9.88 -3.82
C GLN A 14 -3.17 -8.66 -3.68
N VAL A 15 -2.30 -8.44 -4.67
CA VAL A 15 -1.52 -7.20 -4.79
C VAL A 15 -2.32 -6.19 -5.61
N ARG A 16 -2.50 -4.98 -5.07
CA ARG A 16 -3.21 -3.88 -5.75
C ARG A 16 -2.79 -2.52 -5.22
N LYS A 17 -3.18 -1.44 -5.92
CA LYS A 17 -3.04 -0.06 -5.41
C LYS A 17 -3.90 0.12 -4.15
N LEU A 18 -3.43 0.96 -3.22
CA LEU A 18 -4.19 1.39 -2.05
C LEU A 18 -5.52 2.02 -2.47
N GLN A 19 -6.59 1.72 -1.75
CA GLN A 19 -7.92 2.28 -1.93
C GLN A 19 -8.38 3.03 -0.68
N ILE A 20 -9.25 4.02 -0.83
CA ILE A 20 -9.79 4.80 0.29
C ILE A 20 -10.49 3.91 1.34
N SER A 21 -11.11 2.81 0.91
CA SER A 21 -11.78 1.85 1.78
C SER A 21 -10.81 1.00 2.63
N ASP A 22 -9.51 1.00 2.31
CA ASP A 22 -8.51 0.19 3.01
C ASP A 22 -8.23 0.66 4.43
N LYS A 23 -8.65 1.89 4.76
CA LYS A 23 -8.70 2.34 6.16
C LYS A 23 -9.42 1.33 7.04
N ASN A 24 -10.58 0.85 6.60
CA ASN A 24 -11.42 -0.09 7.34
C ASN A 24 -10.89 -1.53 7.28
N LYS A 25 -9.90 -1.79 6.43
CA LYS A 25 -9.24 -3.08 6.27
C LYS A 25 -7.96 -3.22 7.11
N GLY A 26 -7.71 -2.29 8.04
CA GLY A 26 -6.60 -2.39 8.99
C GLY A 26 -5.29 -1.73 8.53
N PHE A 27 -5.36 -0.83 7.53
CA PHE A 27 -4.16 -0.25 6.93
C PHE A 27 -3.36 0.63 7.92
N ILE A 28 -4.02 1.42 8.77
CA ILE A 28 -3.34 2.25 9.77
C ILE A 28 -2.69 1.38 10.86
N GLU A 29 -3.38 0.34 11.29
CA GLU A 29 -2.89 -0.64 12.25
C GLU A 29 -1.65 -1.38 11.72
N LEU A 30 -1.62 -1.66 10.41
CA LEU A 30 -0.43 -2.20 9.74
C LEU A 30 0.75 -1.21 9.79
N LEU A 31 0.54 0.07 9.44
CA LEU A 31 1.61 1.08 9.45
C LEU A 31 2.22 1.31 10.85
N ARG A 32 1.41 1.17 11.91
CA ARG A 32 1.88 1.25 13.31
C ARG A 32 2.93 0.21 13.69
N GLN A 33 3.06 -0.87 12.92
CA GLN A 33 4.10 -1.87 13.13
C GLN A 33 5.48 -1.39 12.67
N LEU A 34 5.54 -0.41 11.76
CA LEU A 34 6.78 0.13 11.21
C LEU A 34 7.27 1.37 11.94
N THR A 35 6.35 2.26 12.36
CA THR A 35 6.68 3.55 13.00
C THR A 35 5.62 3.97 14.01
N VAL A 36 5.95 4.91 14.89
CA VAL A 36 4.96 5.55 15.77
C VAL A 36 3.97 6.31 14.88
N CYS A 37 2.75 5.78 14.79
CA CYS A 37 1.62 6.46 14.17
C CYS A 37 0.65 6.83 15.28
N ASP A 38 0.42 8.13 15.45
CA ASP A 38 -0.62 8.65 16.34
C ASP A 38 -2.01 8.25 15.82
N SER A 39 -3.06 8.55 16.60
CA SER A 39 -4.44 8.30 16.16
C SER A 39 -4.74 9.13 14.90
N VAL A 40 -4.90 8.45 13.75
CA VAL A 40 -5.28 9.07 12.47
C VAL A 40 -6.81 9.10 12.34
N SER A 41 -7.40 10.29 12.27
CA SER A 41 -8.85 10.44 12.07
C SER A 41 -9.29 9.99 10.66
N ASP A 42 -10.60 9.75 10.46
CA ASP A 42 -11.14 9.38 9.14
C ASP A 42 -10.83 10.44 8.09
N LYS A 43 -11.01 11.71 8.49
CA LYS A 43 -10.72 12.85 7.65
C LYS A 43 -9.24 12.97 7.30
N ASP A 44 -8.33 12.79 8.27
CA ASP A 44 -6.89 12.90 8.01
C ASP A 44 -6.41 11.84 7.02
N PHE A 45 -6.94 10.62 7.14
CA PHE A 45 -6.63 9.55 6.19
C PHE A 45 -7.16 9.86 4.79
N GLU A 46 -8.41 10.30 4.68
CA GLU A 46 -9.03 10.65 3.40
C GLU A 46 -8.30 11.81 2.71
N ASP A 47 -8.02 12.89 3.45
CA ASP A 47 -7.29 14.06 2.94
C ASP A 47 -5.89 13.63 2.42
N ARG A 48 -5.18 12.80 3.20
CA ARG A 48 -3.85 12.28 2.79
C ARG A 48 -3.95 11.34 1.58
N PHE A 49 -4.94 10.46 1.54
CA PHE A 49 -5.16 9.56 0.42
C PHE A 49 -5.41 10.34 -0.88
N LEU A 50 -6.26 11.37 -0.82
CA LEU A 50 -6.57 12.23 -1.96
C LEU A 50 -5.33 12.97 -2.45
N GLU A 51 -4.54 13.56 -1.54
CA GLU A 51 -3.29 14.24 -1.87
C GLU A 51 -2.32 13.31 -2.61
N LEU A 52 -2.11 12.09 -2.10
CA LEU A 52 -1.21 11.12 -2.71
C LEU A 52 -1.74 10.57 -4.04
N SER A 53 -3.05 10.37 -4.15
CA SER A 53 -3.67 9.91 -5.40
C SER A 53 -3.56 10.95 -6.53
N ALA A 54 -3.52 12.24 -6.19
CA ALA A 54 -3.39 13.34 -7.14
C ALA A 54 -1.99 13.41 -7.78
N LEU A 55 -0.97 12.81 -7.16
CA LEU A 55 0.38 12.70 -7.71
C LEU A 55 0.47 11.69 -8.87
N GLY A 56 -0.59 10.91 -9.11
CA GLY A 56 -0.66 9.98 -10.23
C GLY A 56 0.34 8.82 -10.11
N ASP A 57 0.92 8.41 -11.25
CA ASP A 57 1.82 7.26 -11.31
C ASP A 57 3.24 7.55 -10.80
N ASP A 58 3.59 8.81 -10.52
CA ASP A 58 4.87 9.17 -9.90
C ASP A 58 4.90 8.82 -8.39
N HIS A 59 3.75 8.52 -7.78
CA HIS A 59 3.64 8.15 -6.37
C HIS A 59 2.63 7.01 -6.18
N VAL A 60 3.11 5.77 -6.11
CA VAL A 60 2.25 4.58 -5.99
C VAL A 60 2.40 3.97 -4.60
N ILE A 61 1.28 3.85 -3.89
CA ILE A 61 1.18 2.97 -2.71
C ILE A 61 0.50 1.67 -3.12
N SER A 62 1.21 0.56 -2.91
CA SER A 62 0.71 -0.80 -3.13
C SER A 62 0.44 -1.48 -1.80
N VAL A 63 -0.57 -2.35 -1.80
CA VAL A 63 -0.99 -3.16 -0.66
C VAL A 63 -1.14 -4.62 -1.05
N VAL A 64 -0.98 -5.51 -0.08
CA VAL A 64 -1.37 -6.91 -0.18
C VAL A 64 -2.58 -7.13 0.72
N GLU A 65 -3.70 -7.51 0.12
CA GLU A 65 -4.90 -7.94 0.83
C GLU A 65 -4.91 -9.46 0.95
N ASP A 66 -5.15 -9.97 2.16
CA ASP A 66 -5.57 -11.35 2.36
C ASP A 66 -7.07 -11.46 2.10
N GLU A 67 -7.46 -12.09 0.99
CA GLU A 67 -8.86 -12.19 0.59
C GLU A 67 -9.70 -13.02 1.57
N SER A 68 -9.06 -13.90 2.37
CA SER A 68 -9.78 -14.72 3.35
C SER A 68 -10.27 -13.89 4.55
N SER A 69 -9.47 -12.91 4.98
CA SER A 69 -9.80 -12.01 6.10
C SER A 69 -10.31 -10.64 5.68
N GLY A 70 -10.12 -10.26 4.41
CA GLY A 70 -10.39 -8.91 3.89
C GLY A 70 -9.49 -7.85 4.54
N LYS A 71 -8.32 -8.24 5.06
CA LYS A 71 -7.39 -7.35 5.76
C LYS A 71 -6.17 -7.03 4.91
N ILE A 72 -5.64 -5.83 5.07
CA ILE A 72 -4.35 -5.46 4.50
C ILE A 72 -3.24 -6.02 5.39
N ILE A 73 -2.37 -6.84 4.80
CA ILE A 73 -1.32 -7.55 5.52
C ILE A 73 0.10 -7.06 5.19
N ALA A 74 0.26 -6.32 4.08
CA ALA A 74 1.52 -5.70 3.71
C ALA A 74 1.29 -4.43 2.87
N THR A 75 2.25 -3.52 2.89
CA THR A 75 2.25 -2.31 2.05
C THR A 75 3.66 -1.90 1.66
N GLY A 76 3.77 -1.20 0.53
CA GLY A 76 5.00 -0.56 0.07
C GLY A 76 4.68 0.67 -0.79
N SER A 77 5.61 1.61 -0.84
CA SER A 77 5.44 2.87 -1.59
C SER A 77 6.61 3.07 -2.54
N ILE A 78 6.31 3.55 -3.75
CA ILE A 78 7.28 3.87 -4.80
C ILE A 78 7.09 5.34 -5.17
N PHE A 79 8.19 6.09 -5.17
CA PHE A 79 8.25 7.50 -5.50
C PHE A 79 9.21 7.67 -6.68
N ILE A 80 8.74 8.32 -7.75
CA ILE A 80 9.54 8.61 -8.94
C ILE A 80 9.99 10.06 -8.87
N GLU A 81 11.28 10.27 -8.62
CA GLU A 81 11.89 11.60 -8.72
C GLU A 81 12.45 11.82 -10.13
N LYS A 82 11.96 12.87 -10.80
CA LYS A 82 12.49 13.27 -12.11
C LYS A 82 13.69 14.18 -11.91
N VAL A 83 14.88 13.68 -12.26
CA VAL A 83 16.13 14.43 -12.21
C VAL A 83 16.41 15.02 -13.61
N PHE A 84 16.85 16.28 -13.68
CA PHE A 84 17.17 16.97 -14.93
C PHE A 84 18.42 16.37 -15.62
N GLU A 85 18.40 16.20 -16.95
CA GLU A 85 19.56 15.81 -17.77
C GLU A 85 20.62 16.92 -17.88
N GLU A 86 20.25 18.21 -17.79
CA GLU A 86 21.18 19.33 -18.03
C GLU A 86 22.32 19.43 -17.00
N LEU A 87 22.12 18.95 -15.77
CA LEU A 87 23.17 18.93 -14.74
C LEU A 87 24.26 17.89 -15.00
N TRP A 88 23.99 16.84 -15.79
CA TRP A 88 24.98 15.81 -16.10
C TRP A 88 25.95 16.24 -17.22
N GLN A 89 25.53 17.08 -18.16
CA GLN A 89 26.41 17.59 -19.23
C GLN A 89 27.47 18.57 -18.70
N SER A 90 27.18 19.30 -17.62
CA SER A 90 28.15 20.23 -17.01
C SER A 90 29.23 19.52 -16.16
N TRP A 91 29.01 18.27 -15.74
CA TRP A 91 30.01 17.45 -15.04
C TRP A 91 30.82 16.54 -15.97
N ALA A 92 30.42 16.47 -17.25
CA ALA A 92 31.10 15.69 -18.28
C ALA A 92 32.21 16.46 -19.02
N HIS A 93 32.47 17.71 -18.63
CA HIS A 93 33.58 18.56 -19.11
C HIS A 93 34.45 19.03 -17.94
#